data_AF-A0A0C2J4M3-F1
#
_entry.id   AF-A0A0C2J4M3-F1
#
_cell.length_a   1.000
_cell.length_b   1.000
_cell.length_c   1.000
_cell.angle_alpha   90.00
_cell.angle_beta   90.00
_cell.angle_gamma   90.00
#
_symmetry.space_group_name_H-M   'P 1'
#
loop_
_entity.id
_entity.type
_entity.pdbx_description
1 polymer ?
#
loop_
_entity_poly.entity_id
_entity_poly.type
_entity_poly.pdbx_seq_one_letter_code
_entity_poly.pdbx_strand_id
1 'polypeptide(L)'
;MFNLGDFCGRYMSLCLKYPRIGSAWMLVCTILRLIFLPLYMLCNSHKQILPNYIESDIAPIVFNYFFGFTNGHLITLQFTSPFTLPTNELKHQCSTLFVLIVNLGLTAGAFSAFVFN
;
A
#
# COMPACT_ATOMS: atom_id res chain seq x y z
N MET A 1 8.88 7.90 -7.98
CA MET A 1 7.43 7.99 -8.30
C MET A 1 6.53 7.55 -7.16
N PHE A 2 6.90 6.51 -6.39
CA PHE A 2 6.14 6.07 -5.22
C PHE A 2 5.71 7.20 -4.27
N ASN A 3 6.64 8.00 -3.75
CA ASN A 3 6.34 9.08 -2.81
C ASN A 3 5.39 10.15 -3.37
N LEU A 4 5.51 10.45 -4.68
CA LEU A 4 4.62 11.38 -5.35
C LEU A 4 3.20 10.81 -5.44
N GLY A 5 3.08 9.53 -5.81
CA GLY A 5 1.83 8.79 -5.78
C GLY A 5 1.22 8.77 -4.37
N ASP A 6 2.01 8.41 -3.35
CA ASP A 6 1.58 8.36 -1.95
C ASP A 6 1.03 9.71 -1.48
N PHE A 7 1.74 10.81 -1.76
CA PHE A 7 1.27 12.16 -1.47
C PHE A 7 -0.08 12.48 -2.15
N CYS A 8 -0.20 12.21 -3.45
CA CYS A 8 -1.45 12.39 -4.19
C CYS A 8 -2.59 11.53 -3.61
N GLY A 9 -2.31 10.29 -3.22
CA GLY A 9 -3.28 9.37 -2.63
C GLY A 9 -3.81 9.86 -1.28
N ARG A 10 -2.91 10.37 -0.41
CA ARG A 10 -3.29 10.98 0.88
C ARG A 10 -4.14 12.23 0.69
N TYR A 11 -3.78 13.07 -0.27
CA TYR A 11 -4.57 14.25 -0.62
C TYR A 11 -5.98 13.84 -1.10
N MET A 12 -6.05 12.82 -1.96
CA MET A 12 -7.31 12.28 -2.44
C MET A 12 -8.19 11.74 -1.30
N SER A 13 -7.62 11.12 -0.26
CA SER A 13 -8.38 10.63 0.91
C SER A 13 -9.09 11.73 1.70
N LEU A 14 -8.61 12.97 1.60
CA LEU A 14 -9.27 14.12 2.23
C LEU A 14 -10.56 14.48 1.48
N CYS A 15 -10.54 14.40 0.14
CA CYS A 15 -11.68 14.73 -0.71
C CYS A 15 -12.66 13.56 -0.88
N LEU A 16 -12.15 12.33 -1.00
CA LEU A 16 -12.93 11.11 -1.28
C LEU A 16 -12.67 10.07 -0.18
N LYS A 17 -13.68 9.81 0.64
CA LYS A 17 -13.63 8.79 1.72
C LYS A 17 -14.15 7.44 1.24
N TYR A 18 -13.61 6.95 0.12
CA TYR A 18 -13.97 5.66 -0.46
C TYR A 18 -12.70 4.83 -0.70
N PRO A 19 -12.67 3.52 -0.40
CA PRO A 19 -13.74 2.68 0.12
C PRO A 19 -14.03 2.87 1.60
N ARG A 20 -15.25 2.50 2.00
CA ARG A 20 -15.69 2.57 3.40
C ARG A 20 -14.81 1.67 4.28
N ILE A 21 -14.35 2.19 5.41
CA ILE A 21 -13.62 1.43 6.43
C ILE A 21 -14.44 0.21 6.85
N GLY A 22 -13.78 -0.96 6.88
CA GLY A 22 -14.41 -2.24 7.21
C GLY A 22 -15.20 -2.89 6.06
N SER A 23 -15.29 -2.26 4.89
CA SER A 23 -15.88 -2.89 3.72
C SER A 23 -14.97 -3.97 3.14
N ALA A 24 -15.56 -5.05 2.61
CA ALA A 24 -14.85 -6.06 1.84
C ALA A 24 -14.05 -5.45 0.67
N TRP A 25 -14.51 -4.33 0.12
CA TRP A 25 -13.80 -3.63 -0.95
C TRP A 25 -12.42 -3.12 -0.52
N MET A 26 -12.27 -2.68 0.73
CA MET A 26 -10.98 -2.23 1.25
C MET A 26 -9.97 -3.40 1.32
N LEU A 27 -10.45 -4.59 1.70
CA LEU A 27 -9.64 -5.81 1.71
C LEU A 27 -9.28 -6.24 0.29
N VAL A 28 -10.25 -6.24 -0.64
CA VAL A 28 -10.02 -6.55 -2.05
C VAL A 28 -8.98 -5.61 -2.64
N CYS A 29 -9.09 -4.30 -2.45
CA CYS A 29 -8.09 -3.34 -2.91
C CYS A 29 -6.71 -3.59 -2.28
N THR A 30 -6.65 -4.00 -1.02
CA THR A 30 -5.37 -4.31 -0.34
C THR A 30 -4.72 -5.57 -0.92
N ILE A 31 -5.49 -6.63 -1.16
CA ILE A 31 -4.99 -7.88 -1.75
C ILE A 31 -4.57 -7.64 -3.20
N LEU A 32 -5.33 -6.85 -3.95
CA LEU A 32 -5.01 -6.49 -5.33
C LEU A 32 -3.63 -5.82 -5.43
N ARG A 33 -3.16 -5.15 -4.37
CA ARG A 33 -1.80 -4.56 -4.35
C ARG A 33 -0.68 -5.60 -4.42
N LEU A 34 -0.94 -6.85 -4.04
CA LEU A 34 0.04 -7.93 -4.17
C LEU A 34 0.29 -8.29 -5.63
N ILE A 35 -0.62 -7.96 -6.55
CA ILE A 35 -0.42 -8.19 -7.99
C ILE A 35 0.69 -7.29 -8.56
N PHE A 36 0.95 -6.14 -7.95
CA PHE A 36 2.04 -5.27 -8.41
C PHE A 36 3.42 -5.93 -8.22
N LEU A 37 3.63 -6.77 -7.21
CA LEU A 37 4.88 -7.50 -6.98
C LEU A 37 5.31 -8.39 -8.17
N PRO A 38 4.53 -9.38 -8.62
CA PRO A 38 4.87 -10.18 -9.79
C PRO A 38 4.93 -9.34 -11.07
N LEU A 39 4.11 -8.28 -11.19
CA LEU A 39 4.23 -7.34 -12.31
C LEU A 39 5.59 -6.63 -12.35
N TYR A 40 6.15 -6.24 -11.20
CA TYR A 40 7.52 -5.71 -11.13
C TYR A 40 8.56 -6.75 -11.48
N MET A 41 8.38 -7.99 -11.00
CA MET A 41 9.29 -9.09 -11.33
C MET A 41 9.23 -9.49 -12.80
N LEU A 42 8.16 -9.20 -13.54
CA LEU A 42 8.04 -9.46 -14.98
C LEU A 42 8.52 -8.28 -15.86
N CYS A 43 8.71 -7.09 -15.28
CA CYS A 43 9.28 -5.94 -15.97
C CYS A 43 10.80 -6.09 -16.10
N ASN A 44 11.34 -5.63 -17.23
CA ASN A 44 12.75 -5.73 -17.58
C ASN A 44 13.67 -5.13 -16.49
N SER A 45 14.22 -6.00 -15.66
CA SER A 45 15.38 -5.71 -14.82
C SER A 45 16.58 -6.36 -15.49
N HIS A 46 17.66 -5.60 -15.65
CA HIS A 46 18.91 -6.05 -16.29
C HIS A 46 19.58 -7.26 -15.59
N LYS A 47 19.01 -7.74 -14.47
CA LYS A 47 19.47 -8.87 -13.66
C LYS A 47 18.34 -9.89 -13.42
N GLN A 48 17.79 -10.53 -14.45
CA GLN A 48 16.78 -11.58 -14.27
C GLN A 48 17.19 -12.96 -14.81
N ILE A 49 16.68 -13.98 -14.10
CA ILE A 49 16.78 -15.42 -14.39
C ILE A 49 15.58 -15.88 -15.25
N LEU A 50 14.52 -15.06 -15.35
CA LEU A 50 13.28 -15.33 -16.09
C LEU A 50 13.21 -14.50 -17.38
N PRO A 51 12.53 -14.99 -18.44
CA PRO A 51 12.35 -14.23 -19.68
C PRO A 51 11.48 -13.00 -19.45
N ASN A 52 11.96 -11.84 -19.90
CA ASN A 52 11.25 -10.57 -19.84
C ASN A 52 10.04 -10.60 -20.79
N TYR A 53 8.83 -10.37 -20.27
CA TYR A 53 7.60 -10.31 -21.08
C TYR A 53 7.17 -8.87 -21.41
N ILE A 54 7.69 -7.87 -20.69
CA ILE A 54 7.38 -6.45 -20.86
C ILE A 54 8.68 -5.67 -21.10
N GLU A 55 9.00 -5.39 -22.36
CA GLU A 55 10.16 -4.59 -22.80
C GLU A 55 9.90 -3.08 -22.74
N SER A 56 9.24 -2.61 -21.68
CA SER A 56 8.98 -1.18 -21.50
C SER A 56 9.55 -0.69 -20.18
N ASP A 57 10.50 0.23 -20.25
CA ASP A 57 11.08 0.91 -19.08
C ASP A 57 10.06 1.83 -18.37
N ILE A 58 8.95 2.16 -19.05
CA ILE A 58 7.91 3.06 -18.55
C ILE A 58 6.88 2.32 -17.69
N ALA A 59 6.57 1.06 -18.02
CA ALA A 59 5.60 0.24 -17.30
C ALA A 59 5.88 0.15 -15.77
N PRO A 60 7.10 -0.19 -15.30
CA PRO A 60 7.37 -0.26 -13.86
C PRO A 60 7.25 1.12 -13.18
N ILE A 61 7.52 2.22 -13.88
CA ILE A 61 7.39 3.57 -13.33
C ILE A 61 5.93 3.91 -13.06
N VAL A 62 5.04 3.58 -14.01
CA VAL A 62 3.59 3.81 -13.89
C VAL A 62 3.00 2.94 -12.78
N PHE A 63 3.36 1.66 -12.73
CA PHE A 63 2.92 0.78 -11.62
C PHE A 63 3.39 1.31 -10.26
N ASN A 64 4.60 1.87 -10.18
CA ASN A 64 5.14 2.43 -8.93
C ASN A 64 4.40 3.67 -8.47
N TYR A 65 3.94 4.48 -9.42
CA TYR A 65 3.06 5.60 -9.12
C TYR A 65 1.71 5.12 -8.55
N PHE A 66 1.03 4.18 -9.21
CA PHE A 66 -0.27 3.67 -8.76
C PHE A 66 -0.19 2.88 -7.45
N PHE A 67 0.89 2.12 -7.24
CA PHE A 67 1.15 1.44 -5.98
C PHE A 67 1.33 2.43 -4.83
N GLY A 68 2.06 3.53 -5.06
CA GLY A 68 2.16 4.65 -4.11
C GLY A 68 0.81 5.31 -3.85
N PHE A 69 0.07 5.62 -4.92
CA PHE A 69 -1.24 6.27 -4.82
C PHE A 69 -2.23 5.45 -3.97
N THR A 70 -2.37 4.16 -4.26
CA THR A 70 -3.24 3.27 -3.47
C THR A 70 -2.76 3.10 -2.03
N ASN A 71 -1.44 3.14 -1.79
CA ASN A 71 -0.87 3.11 -0.46
C ASN A 71 -1.27 4.31 0.38
N GLY A 72 -0.97 5.51 -0.12
CA GLY A 72 -1.31 6.76 0.56
C GLY A 72 -2.80 6.87 0.82
N HIS A 73 -3.61 6.44 -0.15
CA HIS A 73 -5.05 6.51 -0.04
C HIS A 73 -5.62 5.61 1.07
N LEU A 74 -5.29 4.31 1.04
CA LEU A 74 -5.83 3.31 1.98
C LEU A 74 -5.30 3.50 3.40
N ILE A 75 -4.00 3.80 3.56
CA ILE A 75 -3.39 4.04 4.88
C ILE A 75 -4.06 5.25 5.54
N THR A 76 -4.24 6.36 4.82
CA THR A 76 -4.90 7.54 5.39
C THR A 76 -6.33 7.25 5.83
N LEU A 77 -7.10 6.45 5.07
CA LEU A 77 -8.45 6.04 5.48
C LEU A 77 -8.44 5.18 6.75
N GLN A 78 -7.49 4.25 6.88
CA GLN A 78 -7.36 3.39 8.06
C GLN A 78 -6.95 4.20 9.30
N PHE A 79 -5.95 5.08 9.18
CA PHE A 79 -5.47 5.90 10.30
C PHE A 79 -6.45 7.00 10.70
N THR A 80 -7.35 7.42 9.82
CA THR A 80 -8.43 8.36 10.19
C THR A 80 -9.62 7.67 10.86
N SER A 81 -9.71 6.34 10.80
CA SER A 81 -10.83 5.59 11.38
C SER A 81 -10.96 5.64 12.91
N PRO A 82 -9.88 5.62 13.73
CA PRO A 82 -10.01 5.72 15.18
C PRO A 82 -10.67 7.02 15.62
N PHE A 83 -10.49 8.12 14.86
CA PHE A 83 -11.05 9.43 15.22
C PHE A 83 -12.58 9.48 15.23
N THR A 84 -13.26 8.52 14.58
CA THR A 84 -14.73 8.42 14.60
C THR A 84 -15.28 7.72 15.85
N LEU A 85 -14.43 7.18 16.73
CA LEU A 85 -14.85 6.50 17.96
C LEU A 85 -15.33 7.50 19.04
N PRO A 86 -16.27 7.11 19.93
CA PRO A 86 -16.86 8.03 20.90
C PRO A 86 -15.93 8.40 22.06
N THR A 87 -15.09 7.47 22.54
CA THR A 87 -14.27 7.66 23.74
C THR A 87 -12.80 7.85 23.39
N ASN A 88 -12.13 8.84 23.99
CA ASN A 88 -10.71 9.12 23.74
C ASN A 88 -9.77 7.94 24.07
N GLU A 89 -10.12 7.15 25.08
CA GLU A 89 -9.37 5.93 25.44
C GLU A 89 -9.41 4.89 24.32
N LEU A 90 -10.59 4.62 23.75
CA LEU A 90 -10.73 3.72 22.60
C LEU A 90 -9.98 4.25 21.37
N LYS A 91 -9.98 5.58 21.13
CA LYS A 91 -9.21 6.19 20.03
C LYS A 91 -7.73 5.86 20.16
N HIS A 92 -7.17 6.07 21.36
CA HIS A 92 -5.75 5.85 21.62
C HIS A 92 -5.37 4.37 21.49
N GLN A 93 -6.19 3.47 22.04
CA GLN A 93 -5.98 2.02 21.94
C GLN A 93 -6.03 1.55 20.48
N CYS A 94 -7.06 1.91 19.71
CA CYS A 94 -7.16 1.54 18.30
C CYS A 94 -6.01 2.11 17.47
N SER A 95 -5.63 3.38 17.67
CA SER A 95 -4.50 3.99 16.96
C SER A 95 -3.19 3.26 17.26
N THR A 96 -2.97 2.88 18.52
CA THR A 96 -1.77 2.14 18.93
C THR A 96 -1.71 0.76 18.26
N LEU A 97 -2.85 0.05 18.22
CA LEU A 97 -2.95 -1.25 17.53
C LEU A 97 -2.70 -1.14 16.02
N PHE A 98 -3.21 -0.10 15.36
CA PHE A 98 -2.93 0.14 13.94
C PHE A 98 -1.43 0.34 13.68
N VAL A 99 -0.77 1.18 14.48
CA VAL A 99 0.68 1.41 14.37
C VAL A 99 1.45 0.10 14.58
N LEU A 100 1.06 -0.70 15.57
CA LEU A 100 1.68 -2.00 15.85
C LEU A 100 1.55 -2.96 14.65
N ILE A 101 0.34 -3.12 14.11
CA ILE A 101 0.10 -4.03 12.97
C ILE A 101 0.86 -3.57 11.72
N VAL A 102 0.91 -2.27 11.45
CA VAL A 102 1.68 -1.71 10.33
C VAL A 102 3.18 -1.98 10.52
N ASN A 103 3.73 -1.76 11.71
CA ASN A 103 5.13 -2.04 11.99
C ASN A 103 5.48 -3.53 11.91
N LEU A 104 4.57 -4.42 12.33
CA LEU A 104 4.71 -5.86 12.14
C LEU A 104 4.75 -6.21 10.65
N GLY A 105 3.83 -5.65 9.85
CA GLY A 105 3.80 -5.85 8.40
C GLY A 105 5.06 -5.34 7.70
N LEU A 106 5.58 -4.18 8.10
CA LEU A 106 6.84 -3.63 7.59
C LEU A 106 8.04 -4.53 7.95
N THR A 107 8.12 -4.99 9.20
CA THR A 107 9.17 -5.90 9.66
C THR A 107 9.13 -7.23 8.91
N ALA A 108 7.94 -7.82 8.78
CA ALA A 108 7.74 -9.06 8.03
C ALA A 108 8.11 -8.88 6.55
N GLY A 109 7.68 -7.78 5.92
CA GLY A 109 8.03 -7.46 4.54
C GLY A 109 9.53 -7.27 4.32
N ALA A 110 10.22 -6.59 5.24
CA ALA A 110 11.67 -6.44 5.20
C ALA A 110 12.40 -7.79 5.33
N PHE A 111 11.93 -8.66 6.22
CA PHE A 111 12.46 -10.01 6.37
C PHE A 111 12.25 -10.86 5.12
N SER A 112 11.05 -10.83 4.53
CA SER A 112 10.78 -11.51 3.26
C SER A 112 11.66 -10.98 2.13
N ALA A 113 11.81 -9.67 2.01
CA ALA A 113 12.68 -9.06 0.99
C ALA A 113 14.13 -9.52 1.13
N PHE A 114 14.63 -9.69 2.35
CA PHE A 114 15.98 -10.25 2.59
C PHE A 114 16.09 -11.71 2.13
N VAL A 115 15.05 -12.53 2.29
CA VAL A 115 15.04 -13.93 1.84
C VAL A 115 14.99 -14.03 0.30
N PHE A 116 14.33 -13.08 -0.38
CA PHE A 116 14.18 -13.06 -1.83
C PHE A 116 15.30 -12.32 -2.59
N ASN A 117 16.26 -11.72 -1.88
CA ASN A 117 17.37 -10.94 -2.44
C ASN A 117 18.68 -11.74 -2.40
#